data_AF-A0AA37X852-F1
#
_entry.id   AF-A0AA37X852-F1
#
_cell.length_a   1.000
_cell.length_b   1.000
_cell.length_c   1.000
_cell.angle_alpha   90.00
_cell.angle_beta   90.00
_cell.angle_gamma   90.00
#
_symmetry.space_group_name_H-M   'P 1'
#
loop_
_entity.id
_entity.type
_entity.pdbx_description
1 polymer ?
#
loop_
_entity_poly.entity_id
_entity_poly.type
_entity_poly.pdbx_seq_one_letter_code
_entity_poly.pdbx_strand_id
1 'polypeptide(L)'
;MPILLKDEAYSRAETLVLVHLRTVYQRESTSGEGSARVDVEEIEQTVLSYFAEADGTTARRQKAIRSALARLRQDGVIEEESEGRYRITPVVEIVLSSERLRELVAWLQEQRPVEIGEDGSDETNADETNAEEAAS
;
A
#
# COMPACT_ATOMS: atom_id res chain seq x y z
N MET A 1 -8.41 22.16 -20.11
CA MET A 1 -8.29 20.78 -20.61
C MET A 1 -8.24 19.85 -19.40
N PRO A 2 -9.25 19.01 -19.13
CA PRO A 2 -9.18 18.08 -18.01
C PRO A 2 -8.16 16.99 -18.33
N ILE A 3 -7.24 16.74 -17.39
CA ILE A 3 -6.27 15.65 -17.48
C ILE A 3 -7.02 14.40 -17.04
N LEU A 4 -7.32 13.51 -17.99
CA LEU A 4 -7.89 12.20 -17.68
C LEU A 4 -6.77 11.40 -17.00
N LEU A 5 -6.77 11.35 -15.66
CA LEU A 5 -6.06 10.32 -14.92
C LEU A 5 -6.58 8.99 -15.46
N LYS A 6 -5.73 8.20 -16.14
CA LYS A 6 -6.12 6.90 -16.70
C LYS A 6 -6.67 6.05 -15.55
N ASP A 7 -7.87 5.50 -15.77
CA ASP A 7 -8.71 4.79 -14.80
C ASP A 7 -8.21 3.36 -14.49
N GLU A 8 -6.89 3.18 -14.39
CA GLU A 8 -6.23 1.89 -14.20
C GLU A 8 -5.63 1.82 -12.79
N ALA A 9 -5.70 0.66 -12.13
CA ALA A 9 -5.16 0.49 -10.80
C ALA A 9 -3.64 0.38 -10.80
N TYR A 10 -3.00 1.18 -9.95
CA TYR A 10 -1.59 1.02 -9.66
C TYR A 10 -1.37 -0.32 -8.95
N SER A 11 -0.42 -1.08 -9.47
CA SER A 11 0.13 -2.25 -8.79
C SER A 11 0.74 -1.88 -7.45
N ARG A 12 1.03 -2.90 -6.64
CA ARG A 12 1.69 -2.72 -5.34
C ARG A 12 3.05 -2.03 -5.47
N ALA A 13 3.86 -2.42 -6.46
CA ALA A 13 5.16 -1.79 -6.71
C ALA A 13 5.02 -0.31 -7.07
N GLU A 14 4.06 0.03 -7.95
CA GLU A 14 3.76 1.42 -8.31
C GLU A 14 3.29 2.23 -7.11
N THR A 15 2.42 1.66 -6.28
CA THR A 15 1.94 2.31 -5.06
C THR A 15 3.07 2.56 -4.06
N LEU A 16 3.96 1.58 -3.84
CA LEU A 16 5.10 1.77 -2.92
C LEU A 16 6.06 2.85 -3.43
N VAL A 17 6.34 2.87 -4.73
CA VAL A 17 7.16 3.94 -5.35
C VAL A 17 6.45 5.30 -5.19
N LEU A 18 5.16 5.39 -5.49
CA LEU A 18 4.37 6.63 -5.33
C LEU A 18 4.43 7.18 -3.90
N VAL A 19 4.23 6.33 -2.90
CA VAL A 19 4.27 6.73 -1.49
C VAL A 19 5.66 7.23 -1.10
N HIS A 20 6.72 6.56 -1.54
CA HIS A 20 8.09 6.99 -1.31
C HIS A 20 8.36 8.36 -1.97
N LEU A 21 8.00 8.54 -3.24
CA LEU A 21 8.16 9.81 -3.96
C LEU A 21 7.41 10.96 -3.27
N ARG A 22 6.18 10.71 -2.78
CA ARG A 22 5.42 11.70 -2.02
C ARG A 22 6.16 12.13 -0.76
N THR A 23 6.75 11.18 -0.05
CA THR A 23 7.49 11.44 1.20
C THR A 23 8.72 12.31 0.92
N VAL A 24 9.46 12.00 -0.14
CA VAL A 24 10.60 12.81 -0.60
C VAL A 24 10.13 14.22 -0.98
N TYR A 25 9.05 14.33 -1.76
CA TYR A 25 8.51 15.62 -2.19
C TYR A 25 8.09 16.52 -1.01
N GLN A 26 7.43 15.96 0.00
CA GLN A 26 6.99 16.69 1.19
C GLN A 26 8.18 17.18 2.03
N ARG A 27 9.22 16.35 2.17
CA ARG A 27 10.43 16.72 2.91
C ARG A 27 11.11 17.93 2.27
N GLU A 28 11.37 17.87 0.97
CA GLU A 28 12.07 18.93 0.24
C GLU A 28 11.23 20.21 0.15
N SER A 29 9.91 20.09 -0.04
CA SER A 29 8.99 21.25 -0.07
C SER A 29 8.94 21.98 1.27
N THR A 30 9.09 21.26 2.39
CA THR A 30 9.11 21.87 3.73
C THR A 30 10.44 22.60 4.01
N SER A 31 11.54 22.15 3.39
CA SER A 31 12.86 22.77 3.50
C SER A 31 13.00 24.06 2.67
N GLY A 32 12.06 24.34 1.76
CA GLY A 32 12.12 25.50 0.86
C GLY A 32 13.11 25.34 -0.29
N GLU A 33 13.65 24.14 -0.48
CA GLU A 33 14.67 23.84 -1.49
C GLU A 33 14.06 23.62 -2.90
N GLY A 34 14.84 23.95 -3.93
CA GLY A 34 14.42 23.87 -5.34
C GLY A 34 14.25 22.45 -5.85
N SER A 35 13.00 22.09 -6.20
CA SER A 35 12.56 20.85 -6.89
C SER A 35 13.11 19.53 -6.33
N ALA A 36 12.23 18.71 -5.74
CA ALA A 36 12.59 17.40 -5.21
C ALA A 36 13.16 16.47 -6.28
N ARG A 37 14.28 15.82 -5.96
CA ARG A 37 15.01 14.88 -6.84
C ARG A 37 15.28 13.57 -6.12
N VAL A 38 15.40 12.50 -6.88
CA VAL A 38 15.71 11.17 -6.37
C VAL A 38 16.43 10.32 -7.41
N ASP A 39 17.38 9.50 -6.97
CA ASP A 39 18.10 8.55 -7.82
C ASP A 39 17.45 7.14 -7.76
N VAL A 40 17.48 6.41 -8.87
CA VAL A 40 16.85 5.09 -9.00
C VAL A 40 17.35 4.08 -7.97
N GLU A 41 18.63 4.14 -7.63
CA GLU A 41 19.24 3.26 -6.64
C GLU A 41 18.66 3.49 -5.24
N GLU A 42 18.39 4.75 -4.87
CA GLU A 42 17.76 5.11 -3.60
C GLU A 42 16.32 4.61 -3.53
N ILE A 43 15.57 4.74 -4.64
CA ILE A 43 14.21 4.21 -4.76
C ILE A 43 14.25 2.69 -4.63
N GLU A 44 15.12 2.00 -5.38
CA GLU A 44 15.23 0.55 -5.34
C GLU A 44 15.54 0.08 -3.92
N GLN A 45 16.54 0.67 -3.25
CA GLN A 45 16.91 0.32 -1.88
C GLN A 45 15.75 0.52 -0.89
N THR A 46 15.12 1.69 -0.93
CA THR A 46 14.04 2.03 0.02
C THR A 46 12.81 1.18 -0.24
N VAL A 47 12.37 1.06 -1.49
CA VAL A 47 11.16 0.34 -1.85
C VAL A 47 11.33 -1.17 -1.64
N LEU A 48 12.52 -1.74 -1.92
CA LEU A 48 12.80 -3.16 -1.65
C LEU A 48 12.63 -3.51 -0.17
N SER A 49 12.91 -2.59 0.75
CA SER A 49 12.74 -2.82 2.20
C SER A 49 11.29 -3.05 2.63
N TYR A 50 10.31 -2.62 1.81
CA TYR A 50 8.87 -2.79 2.09
C TYR A 50 8.24 -4.02 1.43
N PHE A 51 9.00 -4.74 0.59
CA PHE A 51 8.54 -6.03 0.07
C PHE A 51 8.68 -7.11 1.14
N ALA A 52 7.66 -7.93 1.30
CA ALA A 52 7.70 -9.14 2.10
C ALA A 52 8.46 -10.24 1.35
N GLU A 53 8.91 -11.27 2.06
CA GLU A 53 9.61 -12.42 1.46
C GLU A 53 8.78 -13.12 0.38
N ALA A 54 7.45 -13.12 0.53
CA ALA A 54 6.51 -13.71 -0.43
C ALA A 54 6.48 -13.03 -1.81
N ASP A 55 7.04 -11.82 -1.96
CA ASP A 55 6.93 -11.03 -3.20
C ASP A 55 7.90 -11.45 -4.32
N GLY A 56 8.43 -12.67 -4.26
CA GLY A 56 9.32 -13.24 -5.27
C GLY A 56 10.78 -12.81 -5.13
N THR A 57 11.61 -13.10 -6.14
CA THR A 57 13.05 -12.83 -6.05
C THR A 57 13.38 -11.33 -6.14
N THR A 58 14.53 -10.92 -5.60
CA THR A 58 15.03 -9.54 -5.69
C THR A 58 15.03 -9.01 -7.12
N ALA A 59 15.50 -9.81 -8.09
CA ALA A 59 15.52 -9.44 -9.50
C ALA A 59 14.11 -9.15 -10.06
N ARG A 60 13.10 -9.94 -9.65
CA ARG A 60 11.71 -9.72 -10.05
C ARG A 60 11.16 -8.42 -9.47
N ARG A 61 11.46 -8.14 -8.19
CA ARG A 61 11.05 -6.90 -7.51
C ARG A 61 11.71 -5.67 -8.11
N GLN A 62 13.02 -5.71 -8.39
CA GLN A 62 13.72 -4.64 -9.10
C GLN A 62 13.12 -4.36 -10.48
N LYS A 63 12.79 -5.41 -11.26
CA LYS A 63 12.10 -5.24 -12.54
C LYS A 63 10.73 -4.58 -12.37
N ALA A 64 9.98 -4.93 -11.32
CA ALA A 64 8.70 -4.30 -11.02
C ALA A 64 8.86 -2.82 -10.66
N ILE A 65 9.89 -2.46 -9.87
CA ILE A 65 10.21 -1.06 -9.54
C ILE A 65 10.56 -0.26 -10.80
N ARG A 66 11.38 -0.80 -11.70
CA ARG A 66 11.70 -0.13 -12.97
C ARG A 66 10.48 0.06 -13.87
N SER A 67 9.59 -0.94 -13.90
CA SER A 67 8.34 -0.84 -14.65
C SER A 67 7.42 0.23 -14.06
N ALA A 68 7.36 0.32 -12.73
CA ALA A 68 6.64 1.36 -12.01
C ALA A 68 7.17 2.76 -12.36
N LEU A 69 8.49 2.96 -12.32
CA LEU A 69 9.10 4.25 -12.70
C LEU A 69 8.76 4.62 -14.15
N ALA A 70 8.81 3.66 -15.07
CA ALA A 70 8.42 3.91 -16.46
C ALA A 70 6.96 4.37 -16.60
N ARG A 71 6.04 3.74 -15.85
CA ARG A 71 4.62 4.15 -15.83
C ARG A 71 4.43 5.53 -15.20
N LEU A 72 5.04 5.78 -14.04
CA LEU A 72 4.93 7.07 -13.34
C LEU A 72 5.53 8.23 -14.14
N ARG A 73 6.56 7.96 -14.95
CA ARG A 73 7.10 8.93 -15.92
C ARG A 73 6.10 9.21 -17.03
N GLN A 74 5.43 8.18 -17.54
CA GLN A 74 4.37 8.34 -18.54
C GLN A 74 3.16 9.12 -18.00
N ASP A 75 2.86 8.96 -16.72
CA ASP A 75 1.78 9.68 -16.02
C ASP A 75 2.19 11.11 -15.60
N GLY A 76 3.46 11.50 -15.82
CA GLY A 76 3.97 12.84 -15.51
C GLY A 76 4.26 13.09 -14.02
N VAL A 77 4.29 12.05 -13.19
CA VAL A 77 4.63 12.13 -11.75
C VAL A 77 6.11 12.41 -11.54
N ILE A 78 6.95 11.90 -12.44
CA ILE A 78 8.40 12.10 -12.45
C ILE A 78 8.88 12.46 -13.84
N GLU A 79 9.97 13.21 -13.89
CA GLU A 79 10.69 13.54 -15.11
C GLU A 79 12.15 13.12 -14.96
N GLU A 80 12.71 12.48 -15.98
CA GLU A 80 14.12 12.07 -15.97
C GLU A 80 15.00 13.25 -16.40
N GLU A 81 15.87 13.72 -15.49
CA GLU A 81 16.83 14.80 -15.79
C GLU A 81 18.15 14.25 -16.31
N SER A 82 18.52 13.04 -15.90
CA SER A 82 19.71 12.30 -16.30
C SER A 82 19.47 10.81 -16.08
N GLU A 83 20.30 9.94 -16.66
CA GLU A 83 20.12 8.49 -16.57
C GLU A 83 19.99 8.04 -15.11
N GLY A 84 18.81 7.52 -14.75
CA GLY A 84 18.52 7.05 -13.40
C GLY A 84 18.25 8.14 -12.36
N ARG A 85 18.18 9.42 -12.74
CA ARG A 85 17.88 10.54 -11.85
C ARG A 85 16.58 11.24 -12.25
N TYR A 86 15.68 11.34 -11.29
CA TYR A 86 14.34 11.85 -11.51
C TYR A 86 14.06 13.11 -10.70
N ARG A 87 13.43 14.09 -11.34
CA ARG A 87 12.75 15.21 -10.70
C ARG A 87 11.31 14.82 -10.42
N ILE A 88 10.85 15.03 -9.19
CA ILE A 88 9.47 14.74 -8.77
C ILE A 88 8.61 15.97 -9.07
N THR A 89 7.48 15.75 -9.74
CA THR A 89 6.56 16.81 -10.11
C THR A 89 5.48 17.00 -9.03
N PRO A 90 4.84 18.19 -8.93
CA PRO A 90 3.72 18.41 -8.01
C PRO A 90 2.51 17.49 -8.26
N VAL A 91 2.43 16.83 -9.43
CA VAL A 91 1.37 15.89 -9.78
C VAL A 91 1.30 14.72 -8.80
N VAL A 92 2.41 14.38 -8.12
CA VAL A 92 2.46 13.35 -7.07
C VAL A 92 1.45 13.59 -5.94
N GLU A 93 1.08 14.85 -5.68
CA GLU A 93 0.08 15.20 -4.67
C GLU A 93 -1.36 14.97 -5.15
N ILE A 94 -1.58 14.99 -6.46
CA ILE A 94 -2.90 14.87 -7.11
C ILE A 94 -3.25 13.41 -7.40
N VAL A 95 -2.25 12.61 -7.80
CA VAL A 95 -2.42 11.16 -8.10
C VAL A 95 -2.84 10.37 -6.84
N LEU A 96 -2.53 10.90 -5.66
CA LEU A 96 -3.03 10.42 -4.36
C LEU A 96 -4.23 11.24 -3.86
N SER A 97 -5.12 11.67 -4.77
CA SER A 97 -6.41 12.22 -4.36
C SER A 97 -7.16 11.18 -3.51
N SER A 98 -7.82 11.63 -2.44
CA SER A 98 -8.37 10.79 -1.37
C SER A 98 -9.27 9.65 -1.82
N GLU A 99 -9.78 9.71 -3.04
CA GLU A 99 -10.61 8.69 -3.66
C GLU A 99 -9.84 7.39 -3.94
N ARG A 100 -8.62 7.48 -4.49
CA ARG A 100 -7.80 6.30 -4.78
C ARG A 100 -7.25 5.63 -3.52
N LEU A 101 -6.95 6.44 -2.50
CA LEU A 101 -6.54 5.94 -1.19
C LEU A 101 -7.70 5.22 -0.48
N ARG A 102 -8.93 5.72 -0.60
CA ARG A 102 -10.13 5.06 -0.05
C ARG A 102 -10.37 3.70 -0.70
N GLU A 103 -10.20 3.60 -2.01
CA GLU A 103 -10.35 2.34 -2.74
C GLU A 103 -9.27 1.32 -2.36
N LEU A 104 -8.02 1.77 -2.21
CA LEU A 104 -6.93 0.92 -1.73
C LEU A 104 -7.14 0.44 -0.29
N VAL A 105 -7.61 1.32 0.60
CA VAL A 105 -7.94 0.96 1.98
C VAL A 105 -9.10 -0.03 2.02
N ALA A 106 -10.15 0.19 1.24
CA ALA A 106 -11.28 -0.73 1.14
C ALA A 106 -10.82 -2.14 0.69
N TRP A 107 -10.06 -2.19 -0.41
CA TRP A 107 -9.53 -3.44 -0.95
C TRP A 107 -8.56 -4.15 0.02
N LEU A 108 -7.76 -3.41 0.79
CA LEU A 108 -6.90 -3.96 1.84
C LEU A 108 -7.70 -4.51 3.03
N GLN A 109 -8.86 -3.94 3.35
CA GLN A 109 -9.74 -4.47 4.39
C GLN A 109 -10.45 -5.75 3.94
N GLU A 110 -10.87 -5.84 2.68
CA GLU A 110 -11.44 -7.06 2.09
C GLU A 110 -10.47 -8.25 2.08
N GLN A 111 -9.16 -8.00 2.06
CA GLN A 111 -8.14 -9.06 2.08
C GLN A 111 -7.75 -9.53 3.48
N ARG A 112 -8.25 -8.88 4.54
CA ARG A 112 -8.09 -9.45 5.88
C ARG A 112 -9.00 -10.67 5.98
N PRO A 113 -8.47 -11.87 6.31
CA PRO A 113 -9.33 -12.96 6.69
C PRO A 113 -10.16 -12.45 7.87
N VAL A 114 -11.47 -12.42 7.71
CA VAL A 114 -12.36 -12.38 8.86
C VAL A 114 -12.11 -13.71 9.56
N GLU A 115 -11.23 -13.69 10.55
CA GLU A 115 -11.24 -14.69 11.61
C GLU A 115 -12.62 -14.50 12.25
N ILE A 116 -13.58 -15.29 11.79
CA ILE A 116 -14.86 -15.47 12.45
C ILE A 116 -14.46 -16.09 13.79
N GLY A 117 -14.34 -15.24 14.81
CA GLY A 117 -14.32 -15.69 16.19
C GLY A 117 -15.61 -16.46 16.39
N GLU A 118 -15.49 -17.78 16.46
CA GLU A 118 -16.57 -18.66 16.84
C GLU A 118 -17.09 -18.18 18.19
N ASP A 119 -18.28 -17.58 18.14
CA ASP A 119 -19.13 -17.30 19.28
C ASP A 119 -19.59 -18.66 19.84
N GLY A 120 -18.70 -19.29 20.60
CA GLY A 120 -18.98 -20.44 21.43
C GLY A 120 -19.68 -20.00 22.71
N SER A 121 -20.85 -19.39 22.59
CA SER A 121 -21.73 -19.15 23.73
C SER A 121 -22.32 -20.47 24.23
N ASP A 122 -21.67 -21.00 25.28
CA ASP A 122 -22.32 -21.36 26.54
C ASP A 122 -23.62 -22.18 26.46
N GLU A 123 -23.51 -23.52 26.36
CA GLU A 123 -24.57 -24.43 26.82
C GLU A 123 -23.96 -25.75 27.34
N THR A 124 -23.74 -25.84 28.66
CA THR A 124 -24.08 -27.07 29.43
C THR A 124 -24.26 -26.69 30.90
N ASN A 125 -25.44 -26.16 31.23
CA ASN A 125 -25.90 -26.12 32.62
C ASN A 125 -26.28 -27.54 33.05
N ALA A 126 -25.77 -27.93 34.22
CA ALA A 126 -26.04 -29.20 34.86
C ALA A 126 -27.52 -29.31 35.25
N ASP A 127 -28.22 -30.33 34.75
CA ASP A 127 -29.55 -30.67 35.21
C ASP A 127 -29.47 -31.58 36.44
N GLU A 128 -30.11 -31.11 37.50
CA GLU A 128 -30.17 -31.66 38.85
C GLU A 128 -30.89 -33.00 38.87
N THR A 129 -30.24 -34.06 39.36
CA THR A 129 -30.95 -35.29 39.73
C THR A 129 -31.46 -35.16 41.17
N ASN A 130 -32.69 -34.65 41.32
CA ASN A 130 -33.48 -34.84 42.53
C ASN A 130 -34.26 -36.16 42.40
N ALA A 131 -33.95 -37.14 43.25
CA ALA A 131 -34.78 -38.33 43.44
C ALA A 131 -35.14 -38.42 44.93
N GLU A 132 -36.41 -38.09 45.16
CA GLU A 132 -37.11 -37.96 46.42
C GLU A 132 -37.31 -39.30 47.14
N GLU A 133 -37.06 -39.28 48.44
CA GLU A 133 -37.74 -39.97 49.55
C GLU A 133 -38.75 -41.12 49.24
N ALA A 134 -38.50 -42.30 49.83
CA ALA A 134 -39.59 -43.18 50.27
C ALA A 134 -39.17 -44.02 51.48
N ALA A 135 -39.78 -43.72 52.62
CA ALA A 135 -39.81 -44.53 53.82
C ALA A 135 -40.67 -45.80 53.63
N SER A 136 -40.20 -46.93 54.14
CA SER A 136 -40.96 -47.94 54.90
C SER A 136 -40.03 -48.98 55.50
#